data_AF-A0A223HT79-F1
#
_entry.id   AF-A0A223HT79-F1
#
_cell.length_a   1.000
_cell.length_b   1.000
_cell.length_c   1.000
_cell.angle_alpha   90.00
_cell.angle_beta   90.00
_cell.angle_gamma   90.00
#
_symmetry.space_group_name_H-M   'P 1'
#
loop_
_entity.id
_entity.type
_entity.pdbx_description
1 polymer ?
#
loop_
_entity_poly.entity_id
_entity_poly.type
_entity_poly.pdbx_seq_one_letter_code
_entity_poly.pdbx_strand_id
1 'polypeptide(L)'
;MKKVVLLFILFVFSLSQADAQEFHFIPRIGLNLANTYPESFADMRPGLNIGVAEEIRFSKLFALEPGVYYSMQGYQKENAKGETARLKADYLNIPIYAKFYLYRGFHLFAGPQVGFNVRAKASNYIFVSGPTPVHQSEYDFSGDKKEEIRNCDFSVSMGLGYTFDMGLVISANYNLGCTHFFKEPEYSFGGSNHFRGKDHNGIIQFNLGWRF
;
A
#
# COMPACT_ATOMS: atom_id res chain seq x y z
N MET A 1 -11.90 -4.95 16.29
CA MET A 1 -10.79 -4.29 15.55
C MET A 1 -9.76 -3.66 16.47
N LYS A 2 -10.10 -2.70 17.35
CA LYS A 2 -9.15 -2.06 18.28
C LYS A 2 -8.35 -3.06 19.16
N LYS A 3 -9.01 -4.13 19.63
CA LYS A 3 -8.39 -5.19 20.45
C LYS A 3 -7.33 -6.02 19.70
N VAL A 4 -7.50 -6.23 18.39
CA VAL A 4 -6.56 -7.01 17.56
C VAL A 4 -5.31 -6.18 17.26
N VAL A 5 -5.48 -4.90 16.96
CA VAL A 5 -4.35 -3.96 16.79
C VAL A 5 -3.56 -3.84 18.09
N LEU A 6 -4.24 -3.75 19.24
CA LEU A 6 -3.58 -3.71 20.56
C LEU A 6 -2.81 -5.00 20.87
N LEU A 7 -3.38 -6.17 20.56
CA LEU A 7 -2.72 -7.47 20.73
C LEU A 7 -1.49 -7.61 19.83
N PHE A 8 -1.55 -7.10 18.60
CA PHE A 8 -0.40 -7.10 17.71
C PHE A 8 0.71 -6.17 18.21
N ILE A 9 0.37 -4.97 18.69
CA ILE A 9 1.32 -4.06 19.32
C ILE A 9 1.98 -4.73 20.54
N LEU A 10 1.20 -5.36 21.41
CA LEU A 10 1.71 -6.08 22.58
C LEU A 10 2.61 -7.27 22.20
N PHE A 11 2.26 -8.00 21.13
CA PHE A 11 3.08 -9.09 20.61
C PHE A 11 4.43 -8.58 20.09
N VAL A 12 4.43 -7.49 19.33
CA VAL A 12 5.65 -6.84 18.84
C VAL A 12 6.54 -6.40 20.02
N PHE A 13 5.97 -5.72 21.02
CA PHE A 13 6.72 -5.34 22.23
C PHE A 13 7.26 -6.53 23.03
N SER A 14 6.59 -7.69 23.01
CA SER A 14 7.06 -8.89 23.71
C SER A 14 8.28 -9.56 23.06
N LEU A 15 8.54 -9.29 21.77
CA LEU A 15 9.73 -9.79 21.07
C LEU A 15 11.01 -9.03 21.48
N SER A 16 10.88 -7.89 22.15
CA SER A 16 12.00 -7.00 22.55
C SER A 16 12.87 -7.52 23.71
N GLN A 17 12.59 -8.72 24.26
CA GLN A 17 13.20 -9.24 25.49
C GLN A 17 14.22 -10.38 25.25
N ALA A 18 14.72 -10.57 24.02
CA ALA A 18 15.68 -11.63 23.69
C ALA A 18 17.13 -11.11 23.59
N ASP A 19 17.93 -11.40 24.62
CA ASP A 19 19.31 -10.91 24.93
C ASP A 19 20.43 -11.28 23.91
N ALA A 20 20.11 -11.48 22.63
CA ALA A 20 21.10 -11.81 21.60
C ALA A 20 20.82 -11.20 20.22
N GLN A 21 19.67 -10.54 20.03
CA GLN A 21 19.31 -9.91 18.77
C GLN A 21 19.58 -8.41 18.86
N GLU A 22 20.27 -7.85 17.86
CA GLU A 22 20.44 -6.40 17.76
C GLU A 22 19.11 -5.81 17.29
N PHE A 23 18.48 -5.03 18.16
CA PHE A 23 17.20 -4.40 17.91
C PHE A 23 17.41 -2.95 17.48
N HIS A 24 16.74 -2.54 16.40
CA HIS A 24 16.71 -1.16 15.96
C HIS A 24 15.30 -0.68 15.67
N PHE A 25 15.03 0.57 16.02
CA PHE A 25 13.79 1.23 15.69
C PHE A 25 13.96 2.12 14.45
N ILE A 26 13.01 2.07 13.52
CA ILE A 26 13.12 2.73 12.21
C ILE A 26 11.82 3.47 11.85
N PRO A 27 11.63 4.73 12.27
CA PRO A 27 10.63 5.59 11.63
C PRO A 27 10.97 5.79 10.16
N ARG A 28 9.93 5.85 9.32
CA ARG A 28 10.03 6.03 7.88
C ARG A 28 8.95 6.95 7.34
N ILE A 29 9.32 7.68 6.31
CA ILE A 29 8.41 8.43 5.44
C ILE A 29 8.74 8.08 4.00
N GLY A 30 7.74 8.02 3.15
CA GLY A 30 7.93 7.62 1.77
C GLY A 30 6.86 8.12 0.82
N LEU A 31 7.15 7.91 -0.46
CA LEU A 31 6.27 8.22 -1.57
C LEU A 31 5.82 6.92 -2.20
N ASN A 32 4.51 6.81 -2.42
CA ASN A 32 3.85 5.73 -3.13
C ASN A 32 3.51 6.18 -4.54
N LEU A 33 3.82 5.34 -5.51
CA LEU A 33 3.37 5.45 -6.88
C LEU A 33 2.53 4.21 -7.16
N ALA A 34 1.21 4.37 -7.08
CA ALA A 34 0.27 3.28 -7.33
C ALA A 34 -0.05 3.20 -8.82
N ASN A 35 0.06 2.00 -9.40
CA ASN A 35 -0.29 1.69 -10.78
C ASN A 35 -1.09 0.37 -10.84
N THR A 36 -1.89 0.21 -11.89
CA THR A 36 -2.66 -1.01 -12.17
C THR A 36 -1.91 -1.85 -13.21
N TYR A 37 -1.81 -3.17 -13.00
CA TYR A 37 -1.15 -4.12 -13.91
C TYR A 37 -2.06 -5.33 -14.16
N PRO A 38 -2.11 -5.94 -15.37
CA PRO A 38 -1.25 -5.75 -16.56
C PRO A 38 -1.61 -4.62 -17.52
N GLU A 39 -2.82 -4.09 -17.45
CA GLU A 39 -3.27 -2.96 -18.28
C GLU A 39 -3.34 -1.69 -17.40
N SER A 40 -2.63 -0.64 -17.82
CA SER A 40 -2.59 0.64 -17.09
C SER A 40 -3.79 1.49 -17.54
N PHE A 41 -4.89 1.39 -16.81
CA PHE A 41 -6.15 2.08 -17.14
C PHE A 41 -6.32 3.44 -16.44
N ALA A 42 -5.40 3.80 -15.55
CA ALA A 42 -5.47 5.00 -14.72
C ALA A 42 -4.09 5.62 -14.51
N ASP A 43 -4.05 6.95 -14.36
CA ASP A 43 -2.81 7.69 -14.14
C ASP A 43 -2.22 7.37 -12.76
N MET A 44 -0.89 7.26 -12.74
CA MET A 44 -0.11 6.95 -11.55
C MET A 44 -0.32 8.06 -10.51
N ARG A 45 -0.96 7.71 -9.38
CA ARG A 45 -1.26 8.70 -8.34
C ARG A 45 -0.15 8.72 -7.29
N PRO A 46 0.54 9.86 -7.10
CA PRO A 46 1.45 10.01 -5.98
C PRO A 46 0.69 10.04 -4.67
N GLY A 47 1.13 9.22 -3.71
CA GLY A 47 0.63 9.16 -2.35
C GLY A 47 1.79 9.23 -1.36
N LEU A 48 1.51 9.60 -0.12
CA LEU A 48 2.49 9.54 0.96
C LEU A 48 2.30 8.25 1.75
N ASN A 49 3.41 7.69 2.23
CA ASN A 49 3.41 6.69 3.29
C ASN A 49 4.22 7.22 4.48
N ILE A 50 3.81 6.84 5.69
CA ILE A 50 4.52 7.15 6.93
C ILE A 50 4.31 6.00 7.89
N GLY A 51 5.34 5.61 8.62
CA GLY A 51 5.25 4.48 9.52
C GLY A 51 6.49 4.27 10.35
N VAL A 52 6.48 3.16 11.07
CA VAL A 52 7.58 2.71 11.91
C VAL A 52 7.81 1.24 11.66
N ALA A 53 9.06 0.82 11.73
CA ALA A 53 9.45 -0.58 11.69
C ALA A 53 10.47 -0.87 12.78
N GLU A 54 10.59 -2.13 13.10
CA GLU A 54 11.60 -2.65 14.02
C GLU A 54 12.47 -3.60 13.23
N GLU A 55 13.78 -3.48 13.34
CA GLU A 55 14.73 -4.41 12.74
C GLU A 55 15.32 -5.29 13.84
N ILE A 56 15.15 -6.61 13.67
CA ILE A 56 15.64 -7.64 14.57
C ILE A 56 16.74 -8.41 13.84
N ARG A 57 18.00 -8.14 14.17
CA ARG A 57 19.13 -8.85 13.53
C ARG A 57 19.41 -10.17 14.23
N PHE A 58 19.33 -11.25 13.46
CA PHE A 58 19.78 -12.58 13.91
C PHE A 58 21.25 -12.84 13.58
N SER A 59 21.77 -12.17 12.55
CA SER A 59 23.17 -12.28 12.14
C SER A 59 23.60 -11.04 11.34
N LYS A 60 24.88 -11.00 10.95
CA LYS A 60 25.41 -9.95 10.05
C LYS A 60 24.74 -9.96 8.67
N LEU A 61 24.18 -11.10 8.25
CA LEU A 61 23.58 -11.30 6.93
C LEU A 61 22.05 -11.24 6.96
N PHE A 62 21.41 -11.62 8.06
CA PHE A 62 19.95 -11.79 8.14
C PHE A 62 19.31 -10.97 9.26
N ALA A 63 18.22 -10.29 8.92
CA ALA A 63 17.35 -9.60 9.88
C ALA A 63 15.87 -9.79 9.52
N LEU A 64 15.00 -9.70 10.52
CA LEU A 64 13.56 -9.59 10.34
C LEU A 64 13.13 -8.15 10.59
N GLU A 65 12.18 -7.67 9.80
CA GLU A 65 11.63 -6.34 9.94
C GLU A 65 10.10 -6.34 9.90
N PRO A 66 9.43 -6.49 11.06
CA PRO A 66 8.04 -6.11 11.20
C PRO A 66 7.87 -4.58 11.18
N GLY A 67 6.75 -4.09 10.64
CA GLY A 67 6.43 -2.68 10.68
C GLY A 67 4.95 -2.37 10.55
N VAL A 68 4.60 -1.09 10.71
CA VAL A 68 3.25 -0.56 10.55
C VAL A 68 3.34 0.78 9.83
N TYR A 69 2.61 0.90 8.72
CA TYR A 69 2.64 2.06 7.83
C TYR A 69 1.24 2.54 7.51
N TYR A 70 0.99 3.82 7.71
CA TYR A 70 -0.12 4.50 7.07
C TYR A 70 0.26 4.83 5.63
N SER A 71 -0.54 4.38 4.68
CA SER A 71 -0.25 4.48 3.25
C SER A 71 -1.44 5.09 2.53
N MET A 72 -1.26 6.29 1.97
CA MET A 72 -2.22 6.89 1.05
C MET A 72 -2.10 6.20 -0.30
N GLN A 73 -3.18 5.58 -0.75
CA GLN A 73 -3.26 4.85 -2.01
C GLN A 73 -4.50 5.28 -2.80
N GLY A 74 -4.71 4.63 -3.95
CA GLY A 74 -5.84 4.82 -4.85
C GLY A 74 -5.44 5.40 -6.19
N TYR A 75 -6.43 5.63 -7.04
CA TYR A 75 -6.25 5.91 -8.46
C TYR A 75 -6.82 7.28 -8.85
N GLN A 76 -6.26 7.86 -9.89
CA GLN A 76 -6.73 9.10 -10.48
C GLN A 76 -6.96 8.88 -11.98
N LYS A 77 -8.02 9.47 -12.53
CA LYS A 77 -8.27 9.48 -13.97
C LYS A 77 -8.79 10.84 -14.38
N GLU A 78 -8.22 11.42 -15.43
CA GLU A 78 -8.75 12.64 -16.03
C GLU A 78 -9.94 12.30 -16.96
N ASN A 79 -11.05 13.00 -16.78
CA ASN A 79 -12.22 12.88 -17.65
C ASN A 79 -12.06 13.80 -18.88
N ALA A 80 -12.86 13.55 -19.92
CA ALA A 80 -12.82 14.31 -21.19
C ALA A 80 -13.05 15.84 -21.05
N LYS A 81 -13.51 16.32 -19.87
CA LYS A 81 -13.68 17.74 -19.54
C LYS A 81 -12.50 18.38 -18.82
N GLY A 82 -11.38 17.66 -18.63
CA GLY A 82 -10.23 18.13 -17.84
C GLY A 82 -10.42 18.02 -16.32
N GLU A 83 -11.52 17.41 -15.87
CA GLU A 83 -11.79 17.19 -14.46
C GLU A 83 -11.21 15.85 -13.99
N THR A 84 -10.60 15.88 -12.81
CA THR A 84 -9.87 14.74 -12.26
C THR A 84 -10.77 13.91 -11.33
N ALA A 85 -11.19 12.72 -11.77
CA ALA A 85 -11.82 11.71 -10.93
C ALA A 85 -10.79 11.07 -9.99
N ARG A 86 -11.10 10.95 -8.69
CA ARG A 86 -10.16 10.43 -7.68
C ARG A 86 -10.80 9.37 -6.79
N LEU A 87 -10.24 8.16 -6.80
CA LEU A 87 -10.47 7.19 -5.73
C LEU A 87 -9.35 7.31 -4.71
N LYS A 88 -9.71 7.66 -3.47
CA LYS A 88 -8.78 7.74 -2.35
C LYS A 88 -9.03 6.58 -1.41
N ALA A 89 -8.02 5.73 -1.24
CA ALA A 89 -8.08 4.62 -0.30
C ALA A 89 -6.84 4.69 0.59
N ASP A 90 -7.04 4.93 1.87
CA ASP A 90 -5.97 4.94 2.85
C ASP A 90 -5.94 3.60 3.57
N TYR A 91 -4.75 2.99 3.61
CA TYR A 91 -4.51 1.69 4.19
C TYR A 91 -3.55 1.80 5.36
N LEU A 92 -3.78 0.97 6.37
CA LEU A 92 -2.80 0.64 7.40
C LEU A 92 -2.13 -0.67 6.98
N ASN A 93 -0.91 -0.58 6.47
CA ASN A 93 -0.11 -1.71 6.01
C ASN A 93 0.76 -2.24 7.14
N ILE A 94 0.76 -3.56 7.31
CA ILE A 94 1.55 -4.28 8.29
C ILE A 94 2.43 -5.28 7.53
N PRO A 95 3.65 -4.88 7.10
CA PRO A 95 4.62 -5.77 6.51
C PRO A 95 5.40 -6.58 7.56
N ILE A 96 5.88 -7.74 7.13
CA ILE A 96 6.91 -8.52 7.81
C ILE A 96 7.96 -8.86 6.76
N TYR A 97 9.11 -8.16 6.77
CA TYR A 97 10.16 -8.35 5.78
C TYR A 97 11.31 -9.20 6.33
N ALA A 98 11.76 -10.17 5.54
CA ALA A 98 13.06 -10.76 5.70
C ALA A 98 14.08 -9.89 4.96
N LYS A 99 15.13 -9.44 5.65
CA LYS A 99 16.24 -8.66 5.10
C LYS A 99 17.48 -9.52 4.95
N PHE A 100 18.15 -9.39 3.80
CA PHE A 100 19.42 -10.02 3.51
C PHE A 100 20.47 -8.96 3.16
N TYR A 101 21.49 -8.82 4.02
CA TYR A 101 22.59 -7.87 3.86
C TYR A 101 23.67 -8.46 2.94
N LEU A 102 23.78 -7.89 1.73
CA LEU A 102 24.75 -8.33 0.72
C LEU A 102 26.14 -7.70 0.93
N TYR A 103 26.15 -6.43 1.32
CA TYR A 103 27.35 -5.66 1.59
C TYR A 103 27.04 -4.63 2.68
N ARG A 104 28.07 -4.01 3.27
CA ARG A 104 27.92 -3.02 4.36
C ARG A 104 26.77 -2.04 4.06
N GLY A 105 25.71 -2.10 4.87
CA GLY A 105 24.51 -1.27 4.71
C GLY A 105 23.54 -1.71 3.60
N PHE A 106 24.03 -2.21 2.46
CA PHE A 106 23.21 -2.66 1.34
C PHE A 106 22.49 -3.97 1.64
N HIS A 107 21.16 -3.95 1.49
CA HIS A 107 20.31 -5.09 1.78
C HIS A 107 19.20 -5.25 0.74
N LEU A 108 18.86 -6.50 0.46
CA LEU A 108 17.60 -6.87 -0.19
C LEU A 108 16.59 -7.22 0.88
N PHE A 109 15.31 -7.03 0.58
CA PHE A 109 14.25 -7.46 1.47
C PHE A 109 13.03 -7.93 0.72
N ALA A 110 12.31 -8.87 1.31
CA ALA A 110 11.04 -9.33 0.79
C ALA A 110 10.17 -9.90 1.90
N GLY A 111 8.87 -9.89 1.70
CA GLY A 111 7.96 -10.53 2.64
C GLY A 111 6.49 -10.20 2.42
N PRO A 112 5.61 -10.87 3.17
CA PRO A 112 4.19 -10.59 3.13
C PRO A 112 3.87 -9.24 3.77
N GLN A 113 2.79 -8.62 3.28
CA GLN A 113 2.23 -7.40 3.81
C GLN A 113 0.71 -7.51 3.82
N VAL A 114 0.12 -7.27 4.99
CA VAL A 114 -1.34 -7.20 5.17
C VAL A 114 -1.75 -5.73 5.25
N GLY A 115 -2.63 -5.29 4.36
CA GLY A 115 -3.20 -3.94 4.37
C GLY A 115 -4.61 -3.95 4.94
N PHE A 116 -4.92 -3.06 5.89
CA PHE A 116 -6.28 -2.84 6.35
C PHE A 116 -6.80 -1.50 5.83
N ASN A 117 -7.92 -1.52 5.10
CA ASN A 117 -8.53 -0.27 4.63
C ASN A 117 -9.11 0.49 5.83
N VAL A 118 -8.55 1.66 6.12
CA VAL A 118 -9.00 2.52 7.23
C VAL A 118 -9.89 3.66 6.75
N ARG A 119 -9.78 4.05 5.48
CA ARG A 119 -10.58 5.10 4.85
C ARG A 119 -10.71 4.87 3.35
N ALA A 120 -11.94 4.96 2.84
CA ALA A 120 -12.25 4.88 1.42
C ALA A 120 -13.19 6.02 1.03
N LYS A 121 -12.72 6.92 0.17
CA LYS A 121 -13.48 8.06 -0.37
C LYS A 121 -13.39 8.11 -1.88
N ALA A 122 -14.54 8.23 -2.55
CA ALA A 122 -14.62 8.51 -3.98
C ALA A 122 -15.09 9.95 -4.18
N SER A 123 -14.44 10.68 -5.08
CA SER A 123 -14.83 12.05 -5.44
C SER A 123 -14.71 12.25 -6.95
N ASN A 124 -15.68 12.98 -7.53
CA ASN A 124 -15.74 13.36 -8.95
C ASN A 124 -15.78 12.15 -9.88
N TYR A 125 -16.51 11.10 -9.50
CA TYR A 125 -16.80 9.97 -10.40
C TYR A 125 -18.04 10.25 -11.23
N ILE A 126 -17.93 10.10 -12.54
CA ILE A 126 -19.05 10.17 -13.48
C ILE A 126 -19.61 8.76 -13.67
N PHE A 127 -20.88 8.55 -13.30
CA PHE A 127 -21.62 7.32 -13.63
C PHE A 127 -22.41 7.55 -14.93
N VAL A 128 -22.12 6.79 -15.97
CA VAL A 128 -22.97 6.73 -17.18
C VAL A 128 -23.90 5.53 -17.03
N SER A 129 -25.21 5.78 -16.92
CA SER A 129 -26.23 4.74 -16.73
C SER A 129 -26.79 4.26 -18.07
N GLY A 130 -26.33 3.08 -18.53
CA GLY A 130 -27.06 2.20 -19.47
C GLY A 130 -27.10 2.58 -20.97
N PRO A 131 -27.43 1.62 -21.87
CA PRO A 131 -27.31 1.72 -23.32
C PRO A 131 -28.59 2.24 -24.02
N THR A 132 -29.31 3.17 -23.40
CA THR A 132 -30.49 3.81 -24.02
C THR A 132 -30.19 5.27 -24.29
N PRO A 133 -30.67 5.85 -25.41
CA PRO A 133 -30.48 7.25 -25.73
C PRO A 133 -31.31 8.10 -24.76
N VAL A 134 -30.77 8.31 -23.57
CA VAL A 134 -31.34 9.16 -22.52
C VAL A 134 -30.30 10.25 -22.26
N HIS A 135 -30.78 11.49 -22.21
CA HIS A 135 -30.00 12.69 -21.96
C HIS A 135 -28.86 12.45 -20.94
N GLN A 136 -27.62 12.70 -21.37
CA GLN A 136 -26.42 12.65 -20.53
C GLN A 136 -26.53 13.70 -19.43
N SER A 137 -27.09 13.33 -18.28
CA SER A 137 -26.99 14.12 -17.05
C SER A 137 -25.75 13.67 -16.29
N GLU A 138 -24.67 14.43 -16.43
CA GLU A 138 -23.45 14.28 -15.64
C GLU A 138 -23.74 14.69 -14.19
N TYR A 139 -23.47 13.80 -13.24
CA TYR A 139 -23.57 14.09 -11.81
C TYR A 139 -22.24 13.81 -11.14
N ASP A 140 -21.68 14.84 -10.51
CA ASP A 140 -20.55 14.70 -9.59
C ASP A 140 -20.99 13.97 -8.33
N PHE A 141 -20.48 12.76 -8.14
CA PHE A 141 -20.71 11.98 -6.93
C PHE A 141 -19.52 12.07 -5.97
N SER A 142 -19.81 12.42 -4.71
CA SER A 142 -18.89 12.33 -3.57
C SER A 142 -19.52 11.44 -2.51
N GLY A 143 -18.86 10.33 -2.15
CA GLY A 143 -19.40 9.37 -1.20
C GLY A 143 -18.34 8.52 -0.51
N ASP A 144 -18.64 8.11 0.72
CA ASP A 144 -17.84 7.15 1.48
C ASP A 144 -18.13 5.73 0.94
N LYS A 145 -17.10 5.06 0.40
CA LYS A 145 -17.21 3.77 -0.31
C LYS A 145 -16.61 2.61 0.50
N LYS A 146 -16.61 2.73 1.83
CA LYS A 146 -16.01 1.71 2.73
C LYS A 146 -16.62 0.32 2.60
N GLU A 147 -17.88 0.22 2.21
CA GLU A 147 -18.59 -1.07 2.15
C GLU A 147 -18.22 -1.89 0.89
N GLU A 148 -17.88 -1.19 -0.19
CA GLU A 148 -17.55 -1.75 -1.51
C GLU A 148 -16.06 -2.08 -1.66
N ILE A 149 -15.16 -1.37 -0.95
CA ILE A 149 -13.72 -1.69 -0.93
C ILE A 149 -13.43 -2.78 0.11
N ARG A 150 -12.53 -3.71 -0.22
CA ARG A 150 -12.18 -4.80 0.69
C ARG A 150 -11.43 -4.27 1.91
N ASN A 151 -11.90 -4.64 3.10
CA ASN A 151 -11.33 -4.20 4.38
C ASN A 151 -9.91 -4.72 4.63
N CYS A 152 -9.52 -5.82 3.98
CA CYS A 152 -8.22 -6.45 4.11
C CYS A 152 -7.65 -6.76 2.73
N ASP A 153 -6.40 -6.39 2.49
CA ASP A 153 -5.60 -6.66 1.29
C ASP A 153 -4.38 -7.49 1.69
N PHE A 154 -4.01 -8.45 0.86
CA PHE A 154 -2.78 -9.22 1.04
C PHE A 154 -1.86 -8.96 -0.15
N SER A 155 -0.61 -8.62 0.15
CA SER A 155 0.41 -8.28 -0.84
C SER A 155 1.73 -8.94 -0.48
N VAL A 156 2.57 -9.16 -1.48
CA VAL A 156 3.97 -9.55 -1.30
C VAL A 156 4.82 -8.38 -1.74
N SER A 157 5.71 -7.94 -0.88
CA SER A 157 6.68 -6.89 -1.18
C SER A 157 8.04 -7.48 -1.45
N MET A 158 8.78 -6.86 -2.36
CA MET A 158 10.21 -7.07 -2.50
C MET A 158 10.90 -5.75 -2.82
N GLY A 159 12.11 -5.57 -2.36
CA GLY A 159 12.83 -4.32 -2.52
C GLY A 159 14.30 -4.41 -2.16
N LEU A 160 14.94 -3.25 -2.25
CA LEU A 160 16.34 -3.05 -1.91
C LEU A 160 16.47 -1.77 -1.09
N GLY A 161 17.48 -1.73 -0.25
CA GLY A 161 17.76 -0.59 0.60
C GLY A 161 19.23 -0.49 0.97
N TYR A 162 19.58 0.67 1.49
CA TYR A 162 20.90 0.96 2.01
C TYR A 162 20.77 1.66 3.36
N THR A 163 21.39 1.06 4.38
CA THR A 163 21.51 1.62 5.72
C THR A 163 22.91 2.21 5.90
N PHE A 164 23.00 3.52 6.03
CA PHE A 164 24.25 4.23 6.29
C PHE A 164 24.70 4.02 7.74
N ASP A 165 26.01 4.12 7.97
CA ASP A 165 26.60 3.98 9.31
C ASP A 165 26.07 5.03 10.30
N MET A 166 25.65 6.19 9.80
CA MET A 166 25.00 7.25 10.58
C MET A 166 23.55 6.95 10.99
N GLY A 167 22.97 5.83 10.54
CA GLY A 167 21.59 5.43 10.82
C GLY A 167 20.59 5.74 9.71
N LEU A 168 20.89 6.63 8.76
CA LEU A 168 19.99 6.90 7.63
C LEU A 168 19.69 5.62 6.84
N VAL A 169 18.44 5.40 6.47
CA VAL A 169 17.99 4.27 5.64
C VAL A 169 17.30 4.83 4.40
N ILE A 170 17.74 4.38 3.23
CA ILE A 170 17.08 4.68 1.95
C ILE A 170 16.62 3.35 1.36
N SER A 171 15.38 3.26 0.90
CA SER A 171 14.84 2.03 0.31
C SER A 171 13.90 2.30 -0.84
N ALA A 172 13.84 1.32 -1.75
CA ALA A 172 12.85 1.23 -2.80
C ALA A 172 12.24 -0.18 -2.81
N ASN A 173 10.92 -0.28 -2.87
CA ASN A 173 10.22 -1.56 -2.92
C ASN A 173 9.05 -1.54 -3.89
N TYR A 174 8.72 -2.73 -4.37
CA TYR A 174 7.54 -3.00 -5.17
C TYR A 174 6.62 -3.92 -4.39
N ASN A 175 5.39 -3.46 -4.15
CA ASN A 175 4.33 -4.22 -3.50
C ASN A 175 3.43 -4.80 -4.59
N LEU A 176 3.46 -6.12 -4.73
CA LEU A 176 2.56 -6.88 -5.58
C LEU A 176 1.32 -7.26 -4.77
N GLY A 177 0.20 -6.56 -5.00
CA GLY A 177 -1.10 -6.97 -4.46
C GLY A 177 -1.43 -8.36 -4.97
N CYS A 178 -1.62 -9.33 -4.07
CA CYS A 178 -2.01 -10.71 -4.40
C CYS A 178 -3.53 -10.89 -4.32
N THR A 179 -4.26 -9.79 -4.13
CA THR A 179 -5.70 -9.81 -3.93
C THR A 179 -6.40 -8.74 -4.75
N HIS A 180 -7.58 -9.09 -5.26
CA HIS A 180 -8.40 -8.19 -6.03
C HIS A 180 -8.84 -6.99 -5.18
N PHE A 181 -8.67 -5.80 -5.75
CA PHE A 181 -9.01 -4.53 -5.10
C PHE A 181 -10.53 -4.39 -4.83
N PHE A 182 -11.35 -5.05 -5.66
CA PHE A 182 -12.81 -5.11 -5.54
C PHE A 182 -13.28 -6.47 -5.01
N LYS A 183 -14.39 -6.48 -4.25
CA LYS A 183 -15.01 -7.71 -3.72
C LYS A 183 -15.68 -8.57 -4.79
N GLU A 184 -16.09 -7.97 -5.91
CA GLU A 184 -16.71 -8.68 -7.02
C GLU A 184 -15.78 -8.68 -8.25
N PRO A 185 -15.70 -9.80 -9.00
CA PRO A 185 -14.81 -9.95 -10.14
C PRO A 185 -15.22 -9.12 -11.37
N GLU A 186 -16.40 -8.49 -11.35
CA GLU A 186 -16.91 -7.62 -12.41
C GLU A 186 -17.68 -6.45 -11.79
N TYR A 187 -17.18 -5.23 -11.94
CA TYR A 187 -17.94 -4.02 -11.65
C TYR A 187 -18.20 -3.30 -12.98
N SER A 188 -19.46 -3.31 -13.42
CA SER A 188 -19.87 -2.60 -14.64
C SER A 188 -20.10 -1.12 -14.34
N PHE A 189 -19.17 -0.27 -14.77
CA PHE A 189 -19.43 1.17 -14.93
C PHE A 189 -19.81 1.41 -16.39
N GLY A 190 -21.10 1.54 -16.67
CA GLY A 190 -21.62 2.06 -17.94
C GLY A 190 -21.17 1.30 -19.20
N GLY A 191 -21.78 0.15 -19.46
CA GLY A 191 -22.15 -0.33 -20.80
C GLY A 191 -21.08 -0.60 -21.87
N SER A 192 -19.80 -0.28 -21.69
CA SER A 192 -18.77 -0.58 -22.73
C SER A 192 -17.31 -0.60 -22.26
N ASN A 193 -17.01 -0.26 -20.99
CA ASN A 193 -15.68 -0.43 -20.43
C ASN A 193 -15.71 -1.51 -19.36
N HIS A 194 -15.36 -2.74 -19.74
CA HIS A 194 -15.19 -3.84 -18.80
C HIS A 194 -14.02 -3.49 -17.86
N PHE A 195 -14.29 -3.10 -16.61
CA PHE A 195 -13.31 -3.31 -15.54
C PHE A 195 -13.13 -4.83 -15.43
N ARG A 196 -12.09 -5.38 -16.05
CA ARG A 196 -11.72 -6.78 -15.84
C ARG A 196 -11.27 -6.86 -14.38
N GLY A 197 -12.07 -7.41 -13.49
CA GLY A 197 -11.73 -7.58 -12.06
C GLY A 197 -10.63 -8.62 -11.81
N LYS A 198 -9.64 -8.70 -12.70
CA LYS A 198 -8.38 -9.45 -12.58
C LYS A 198 -7.16 -8.53 -12.38
N ASP A 199 -7.38 -7.22 -12.32
CA ASP A 199 -6.29 -6.27 -12.18
C ASP A 199 -5.77 -6.22 -10.75
N HIS A 200 -4.45 -6.37 -10.62
CA HIS A 200 -3.74 -6.36 -9.34
C HIS A 200 -3.18 -4.96 -9.08
N ASN A 201 -3.18 -4.53 -7.82
CA ASN A 201 -2.59 -3.25 -7.43
C ASN A 201 -1.07 -3.44 -7.30
N GLY A 202 -0.31 -2.68 -8.09
CA GLY A 202 1.15 -2.63 -8.01
C GLY A 202 1.57 -1.27 -7.47
N ILE A 203 2.29 -1.25 -6.34
CA ILE A 203 2.74 0.00 -5.72
C ILE A 203 4.26 0.02 -5.68
N ILE A 204 4.86 0.97 -6.39
CA ILE A 204 6.27 1.31 -6.23
C ILE A 204 6.38 2.30 -5.06
N GLN A 205 7.28 2.05 -4.13
CA GLN A 205 7.48 2.90 -2.96
C GLN A 205 8.95 3.30 -2.84
N PHE A 206 9.18 4.56 -2.51
CA PHE A 206 10.49 5.09 -2.14
C PHE A 206 10.41 5.60 -0.72
N ASN A 207 11.29 5.14 0.17
CA ASN A 207 11.24 5.49 1.59
C ASN A 207 12.58 5.99 2.10
N LEU A 208 12.50 6.98 2.97
CA LEU A 208 13.58 7.48 3.82
C LEU A 208 13.25 7.13 5.26
N GLY A 209 14.22 6.60 5.99
CA GLY A 209 14.09 6.24 7.40
C GLY A 209 15.33 6.56 8.19
N TRP A 210 15.21 6.45 9.51
CA TRP A 210 16.34 6.62 10.42
C TRP A 210 16.39 5.45 11.38
N ARG A 211 17.47 4.68 11.38
CA ARG A 211 17.72 3.55 12.26
C ARG A 211 18.36 4.05 13.55
N PHE A 212 17.63 3.89 14.65
CA PHE A 212 18.09 4.12 16.02
C PHE A 212 18.74 2.87 16.60
#